data_AF-A0A846C5J0-F1
#
_entry.id   AF-A0A846C5J0-F1
#
_cell.length_a   1.000
_cell.length_b   1.000
_cell.length_c   1.000
_cell.angle_alpha   90.00
_cell.angle_beta   90.00
_cell.angle_gamma   90.00
#
_symmetry.space_group_name_H-M   'P 1'
#
loop_
_entity.id
_entity.type
_entity.pdbx_description
1 polymer ?
#
loop_
_entity_poly.entity_id
_entity_poly.type
_entity_poly.pdbx_seq_one_letter_code
_entity_poly.pdbx_strand_id
1 'polypeptide(L)'
;MCHGKHSAISQQYIEIDKEFRALFLEGDLHCVYEKSITEAKFVGNLSRLHWEGGKAKIVLDKNFLERIGYFCKPIFENCELRYTGLDIAFDKDDKLWLIEANSAPGFNYFVRDCGEELAIEWYRKSLLSIFCK
;
A
#
# COMPACT_ATOMS: atom_id res chain seq x y z
N MET A 1 -31.41 -18.91 -5.49
CA MET A 1 -30.51 -18.38 -6.53
C MET A 1 -30.27 -16.90 -6.26
N CYS A 2 -29.15 -16.53 -5.65
CA CYS A 2 -28.80 -15.12 -5.49
C CYS A 2 -28.27 -14.59 -6.82
N HIS A 3 -29.01 -13.66 -7.44
CA HIS A 3 -28.55 -12.95 -8.62
C HIS A 3 -27.42 -12.01 -8.17
N GLY A 4 -26.19 -12.29 -8.58
CA GLY A 4 -25.03 -11.45 -8.31
C GLY A 4 -25.23 -10.08 -8.97
N LYS A 5 -25.40 -9.04 -8.15
CA LYS A 5 -25.36 -7.65 -8.63
C LYS A 5 -23.90 -7.33 -8.96
N HIS A 6 -23.60 -7.18 -10.24
CA HIS A 6 -22.30 -6.70 -10.68
C HIS A 6 -22.31 -5.18 -10.62
N SER A 7 -21.58 -4.61 -9.66
CA SER A 7 -21.30 -3.18 -9.62
C SER A 7 -19.93 -2.95 -10.25
N ALA A 8 -19.83 -1.94 -11.11
CA ALA A 8 -18.57 -1.48 -11.68
C ALA A 8 -18.32 -0.04 -11.24
N ILE A 9 -17.07 0.26 -10.88
CA ILE A 9 -16.61 1.61 -10.58
C ILE A 9 -15.71 2.03 -11.74
N SER A 10 -15.93 3.23 -12.26
CA SER A 10 -15.04 3.88 -13.21
C SER A 10 -14.48 5.14 -12.57
N GLN A 11 -13.22 5.43 -12.88
CA GLN A 11 -12.51 6.58 -12.37
C GLN A 11 -11.82 7.29 -13.53
N GLN A 12 -11.63 8.61 -13.42
CA GLN A 12 -10.77 9.36 -14.32
C GLN A 12 -9.38 8.74 -14.34
N TYR A 13 -8.79 8.60 -15.52
CA TYR A 13 -7.42 8.14 -15.67
C TYR A 13 -6.45 9.10 -14.98
N ILE A 14 -5.54 8.54 -14.17
CA ILE A 14 -4.47 9.28 -13.49
C ILE A 14 -3.15 8.88 -14.12
N GLU A 15 -2.39 9.84 -14.62
CA GLU A 15 -1.02 9.63 -15.08
C GLU A 15 -0.08 9.50 -13.89
N ILE A 16 0.02 8.28 -13.35
CA ILE A 16 0.83 7.99 -12.17
C ILE A 16 2.32 8.12 -12.51
N ASP A 17 3.04 8.96 -11.77
CA ASP A 17 4.51 9.00 -11.77
C ASP A 17 5.07 7.90 -10.89
N LYS A 18 4.68 7.87 -9.61
CA LYS A 18 5.16 6.92 -8.61
C LYS A 18 4.01 6.31 -7.84
N GLU A 19 4.19 5.06 -7.41
CA GLU A 19 3.20 4.33 -6.62
C GLU A 19 3.90 3.71 -5.40
N PHE A 20 3.22 3.74 -4.27
CA PHE A 20 3.72 3.26 -3.00
C PHE A 20 2.66 2.42 -2.31
N ARG A 21 3.10 1.51 -1.43
CA ARG A 21 2.24 0.92 -0.41
C ARG A 21 2.65 1.42 0.95
N ALA A 22 1.70 1.98 1.69
CA ALA A 22 1.85 2.39 3.07
C ALA A 22 1.13 1.37 3.96
N LEU A 23 1.87 0.77 4.90
CA LEU A 23 1.38 -0.24 5.82
C LEU A 23 1.00 0.44 7.14
N PHE A 24 -0.27 0.35 7.53
CA PHE A 24 -0.81 0.87 8.78
C PHE A 24 -1.31 -0.21 9.75
N LEU A 25 -0.89 -0.07 11.01
CA LEU A 25 -1.30 -0.91 12.12
C LEU A 25 -2.02 -0.04 13.15
N GLU A 26 -3.29 -0.35 13.43
CA GLU A 26 -4.15 0.38 14.38
C GLU A 26 -4.15 1.91 14.12
N GLY A 27 -4.08 2.30 12.84
CA GLY A 27 -4.01 3.69 12.40
C GLY A 27 -2.62 4.32 12.38
N ASP A 28 -1.60 3.65 12.93
CA ASP A 28 -0.21 4.11 12.92
C ASP A 28 0.55 3.62 11.69
N LEU A 29 1.31 4.52 11.07
CA LEU A 29 2.15 4.19 9.92
C LEU A 29 3.36 3.33 10.36
N HIS A 30 3.44 2.11 9.85
CA HIS A 30 4.53 1.19 10.15
C HIS A 30 5.68 1.28 9.14
N CYS A 31 5.35 1.26 7.84
CA CYS A 31 6.34 1.24 6.77
C CYS A 31 5.72 1.77 5.48
N VAL A 32 6.54 2.39 4.63
CA VAL A 32 6.17 2.71 3.25
C VAL A 32 7.23 2.13 2.32
N TYR A 33 6.79 1.53 1.22
CA TYR A 33 7.69 1.14 0.15
C TYR A 33 7.16 1.59 -1.22
N GLU A 34 8.08 2.00 -2.09
CA GLU A 34 7.78 2.29 -3.49
C GLU A 34 7.61 0.98 -4.27
N LYS A 35 6.60 0.94 -5.13
CA LYS A 35 6.45 -0.08 -6.18
C LYS A 35 7.25 0.38 -7.40
N SER A 36 8.57 0.31 -7.28
CA SER A 36 9.52 0.85 -8.26
C SER A 36 9.50 0.05 -9.57
N ILE A 37 9.41 0.79 -10.68
CA ILE A 37 9.47 0.26 -12.06
C ILE A 37 10.70 0.74 -12.85
N THR A 38 11.73 1.30 -12.20
CA THR A 38 12.91 1.88 -12.86
C THR A 38 13.56 0.95 -13.90
N GLU A 39 13.52 -0.36 -13.67
CA GLU A 39 14.11 -1.39 -14.56
C GLU A 39 13.05 -2.41 -15.02
N ALA A 40 11.76 -2.09 -14.84
CA ALA A 40 10.68 -3.04 -15.03
C ALA A 40 10.03 -2.93 -16.41
N LYS A 41 9.48 -4.03 -16.91
CA LYS A 41 8.70 -4.10 -18.15
C LYS A 41 7.25 -4.41 -17.86
N PHE A 42 6.35 -3.63 -18.46
CA PHE A 42 4.92 -3.86 -18.37
C PHE A 42 4.54 -5.19 -19.03
N VAL A 43 3.81 -6.04 -18.30
CA VAL A 43 3.36 -7.37 -18.76
C VAL A 43 1.85 -7.56 -18.63
N GLY A 44 1.07 -6.48 -18.67
CA GLY A 44 -0.39 -6.54 -18.67
C GLY A 44 -1.07 -6.51 -17.30
N ASN A 45 -0.31 -6.30 -16.21
CA ASN A 45 -0.87 -6.11 -14.86
C ASN A 45 -0.74 -4.65 -14.43
N LEU A 46 -1.82 -4.04 -13.96
CA LEU A 46 -1.84 -2.63 -13.55
C LEU A 46 -1.06 -2.38 -12.25
N SER A 47 -0.90 -3.37 -11.39
CA SER A 47 -0.06 -3.26 -10.21
C SER A 47 1.40 -3.30 -10.61
N ARG A 48 2.12 -2.21 -10.35
CA ARG A 48 3.54 -2.02 -10.74
C ARG A 48 4.49 -3.10 -10.25
N LEU A 49 4.21 -3.73 -9.09
CA LEU A 49 5.04 -4.84 -8.59
C LEU A 49 4.92 -6.14 -9.39
N HIS A 50 3.86 -6.30 -10.17
CA HIS A 50 3.68 -7.47 -11.03
C HIS A 50 4.37 -7.31 -12.39
N TRP A 51 5.00 -6.16 -12.64
CA TRP A 51 5.79 -5.94 -13.84
C TRP A 51 7.05 -6.81 -13.76
N GLU A 52 7.52 -7.29 -14.90
CA GLU A 52 8.76 -8.06 -14.94
C GLU A 52 9.92 -7.15 -14.51
N GLY A 53 10.58 -7.46 -13.39
CA GLY A 53 11.62 -6.60 -12.81
C GLY A 53 11.11 -5.49 -11.91
N GLY A 54 9.80 -5.41 -11.62
CA GLY A 54 9.25 -4.52 -10.61
C GLY A 54 9.79 -4.86 -9.22
N LYS A 55 10.16 -3.85 -8.42
CA LYS A 55 10.80 -4.02 -7.11
C LYS A 55 10.12 -3.19 -6.02
N ALA A 56 9.98 -3.74 -4.82
CA ALA A 56 9.68 -2.98 -3.62
C ALA A 56 10.96 -2.28 -3.13
N LYS A 57 10.87 -0.98 -2.84
CA LYS A 57 11.98 -0.20 -2.25
C LYS A 57 11.49 0.51 -1.00
N ILE A 58 12.04 0.16 0.17
CA ILE A 58 11.69 0.82 1.43
C ILE A 58 12.02 2.32 1.35
N VAL A 59 11.09 3.14 1.81
CA VAL A 59 11.30 4.59 1.98
C VAL A 59 11.67 4.89 3.42
N LEU A 60 12.79 5.59 3.61
CA LEU A 60 13.31 5.97 4.93
C LEU A 60 13.27 7.49 5.19
N ASP A 61 12.87 8.28 4.21
CA ASP A 61 12.79 9.74 4.34
C ASP A 61 11.67 10.13 5.30
N LYS A 62 12.04 10.75 6.43
CA LYS A 62 11.09 11.04 7.52
C LYS A 62 10.01 12.03 7.09
N ASN A 63 10.36 13.07 6.35
CA ASN A 63 9.41 14.09 5.91
C ASN A 63 8.36 13.48 4.96
N PHE A 64 8.80 12.59 4.08
CA PHE A 64 7.91 11.82 3.21
C PHE A 64 6.99 10.91 4.03
N LEU A 65 7.52 10.16 4.99
CA LEU A 65 6.72 9.29 5.86
C LEU A 65 5.67 10.08 6.64
N GLU A 66 6.01 11.26 7.18
CA GLU A 66 5.08 12.16 7.84
C GLU A 66 3.99 12.67 6.88
N ARG A 67 4.37 13.08 5.67
CA ARG A 67 3.42 13.51 4.61
C ARG A 67 2.43 12.40 4.28
N ILE A 68 2.90 11.16 4.13
CA ILE A 68 2.06 10.01 3.84
C ILE A 68 1.15 9.66 5.02
N GLY A 69 1.69 9.67 6.25
CA GLY A 69 0.90 9.45 7.46
C GLY A 69 -0.25 10.45 7.58
N TYR A 70 0.04 11.74 7.37
CA TYR A 70 -0.97 12.80 7.39
C TYR A 70 -2.02 12.62 6.30
N PHE A 71 -1.61 12.34 5.06
CA PHE A 71 -2.52 12.14 3.93
C PHE A 71 -3.49 10.96 4.15
N CYS A 72 -2.99 9.85 4.69
CA CYS A 72 -3.79 8.64 4.89
C CYS A 72 -4.67 8.69 6.14
N LYS A 73 -4.34 9.52 7.15
CA LYS A 73 -5.03 9.57 8.44
C LYS A 73 -6.57 9.58 8.36
N PRO A 74 -7.21 10.37 7.46
CA PRO A 74 -8.68 10.45 7.43
C PRO A 74 -9.39 9.10 7.14
N ILE A 75 -8.72 8.13 6.50
CA ILE A 75 -9.36 6.83 6.23
C ILE A 75 -9.66 6.07 7.53
N PHE A 76 -8.80 6.20 8.55
CA PHE A 76 -8.95 5.51 9.83
C PHE A 76 -9.98 6.18 10.74
N GLU A 77 -10.30 7.45 10.48
CA GLU A 77 -11.36 8.18 11.18
C GLU A 77 -12.75 7.78 10.67
N ASN A 78 -12.84 7.34 9.41
CA ASN A 78 -14.11 7.06 8.72
C ASN A 78 -14.37 5.57 8.48
N CYS A 79 -13.35 4.72 8.62
CA CYS A 79 -13.45 3.28 8.41
C CYS A 79 -12.76 2.52 9.55
N GLU A 80 -13.38 1.44 10.02
CA GLU A 80 -12.79 0.58 11.05
C GLU A 80 -11.72 -0.33 10.43
N LEU A 81 -10.56 0.26 10.14
CA LEU A 81 -9.42 -0.39 9.52
C LEU A 81 -8.28 -0.52 10.54
N ARG A 82 -7.94 -1.76 10.90
CA ARG A 82 -6.90 -2.05 11.90
C ARG A 82 -5.58 -2.52 11.29
N TYR A 83 -5.63 -3.33 10.25
CA TYR A 83 -4.45 -3.82 9.54
C TYR A 83 -4.65 -3.55 8.07
N THR A 84 -3.92 -2.59 7.52
CA THR A 84 -4.21 -2.14 6.16
C THR A 84 -2.95 -1.79 5.39
N GLY A 85 -2.84 -2.29 4.17
CA GLY A 85 -1.98 -1.72 3.15
C GLY A 85 -2.77 -0.74 2.29
N LEU A 86 -2.37 0.53 2.33
CA LEU A 86 -2.92 1.58 1.48
C LEU A 86 -2.03 1.77 0.26
N ASP A 87 -2.57 1.55 -0.93
CA ASP A 87 -1.89 1.87 -2.18
C ASP A 87 -2.12 3.33 -2.52
N ILE A 88 -1.04 4.08 -2.59
CA ILE A 88 -1.04 5.52 -2.86
C ILE A 88 -0.21 5.81 -4.10
N ALA A 89 -0.58 6.85 -4.82
CA ALA A 89 0.09 7.26 -6.03
C ALA A 89 0.35 8.76 -6.05
N PHE A 90 1.46 9.15 -6.65
CA PHE A 90 1.74 10.50 -7.09
C PHE A 90 1.53 10.57 -8.58
N ASP A 91 0.80 11.58 -9.05
CA ASP A 91 0.76 11.89 -10.48
C ASP A 91 1.96 12.76 -10.90
N LYS A 92 1.96 13.19 -12.17
CA LYS A 92 3.02 14.03 -12.75
C LYS A 92 3.11 15.44 -12.16
N ASP A 93 2.08 15.88 -11.43
CA ASP A 93 2.01 17.20 -10.78
C ASP A 93 2.26 17.12 -9.26
N ASP A 94 2.82 16.00 -8.77
CA ASP A 94 3.06 15.70 -7.34
C ASP A 94 1.79 15.65 -6.48
N LYS A 95 0.61 15.47 -7.09
CA LYS A 95 -0.64 15.29 -6.35
C LYS A 95 -0.77 13.84 -5.88
N LEU A 96 -1.17 13.70 -4.62
CA LEU A 96 -1.41 12.43 -3.96
C LEU A 96 -2.81 11.87 -4.24
N TRP A 97 -2.86 10.56 -4.48
CA TRP A 97 -4.07 9.79 -4.71
C TRP A 97 -4.06 8.53 -3.86
N LEU A 98 -5.20 8.19 -3.25
CA LEU A 98 -5.44 6.89 -2.64
C LEU A 98 -6.15 6.00 -3.66
N ILE A 99 -5.58 4.83 -3.95
CA ILE A 99 -6.04 3.92 -5.01
C ILE A 99 -6.78 2.72 -4.44
N GLU A 100 -6.22 2.07 -3.42
CA GLU A 100 -6.78 0.86 -2.80
C GLU A 100 -6.49 0.85 -1.30
N ALA A 101 -7.44 0.35 -0.51
CA ALA A 101 -7.23 -0.05 0.86
C ALA A 101 -7.40 -1.56 0.99
N ASN A 102 -6.31 -2.27 1.30
CA ASN A 102 -6.29 -3.72 1.37
C ASN A 102 -6.11 -4.17 2.82
N SER A 103 -7.11 -4.85 3.38
CA SER A 103 -7.10 -5.32 4.78
C SER A 103 -6.24 -6.58 5.01
N ALA A 104 -5.68 -7.15 3.94
CA ALA A 104 -4.82 -8.33 3.98
C ALA A 104 -3.67 -8.19 2.96
N PRO A 105 -2.78 -7.19 3.14
CA PRO A 105 -1.72 -6.93 2.17
C PRO A 105 -0.76 -8.13 2.07
N GLY A 106 -0.50 -8.56 0.84
CA GLY A 106 0.50 -9.60 0.57
C GLY A 106 1.93 -9.06 0.68
N PHE A 107 2.83 -9.89 1.23
CA PHE A 107 4.23 -9.52 1.50
C PHE A 107 5.26 -10.17 0.56
N ASN A 108 4.86 -11.05 -0.37
CA ASN A 108 5.81 -11.82 -1.20
C ASN A 108 6.84 -10.95 -1.94
N TYR A 109 6.39 -9.89 -2.62
CA TYR A 109 7.28 -8.97 -3.33
C TYR A 109 8.14 -8.12 -2.38
N PHE A 110 7.55 -7.70 -1.26
CA PHE A 110 8.26 -6.94 -0.24
C PHE A 110 9.38 -7.78 0.37
N VAL A 111 9.10 -9.00 0.82
CA VAL A 111 10.08 -9.91 1.42
C VAL A 111 11.20 -10.24 0.44
N ARG A 112 10.86 -10.51 -0.83
CA ARG A 112 11.85 -10.77 -1.88
C ARG A 112 12.90 -9.66 -2.00
N ASP A 113 12.47 -8.39 -1.92
CA ASP A 113 13.34 -7.24 -2.23
C ASP A 113 13.91 -6.55 -0.99
N CYS A 114 13.24 -6.66 0.15
CA CYS A 114 13.51 -5.86 1.35
C CYS A 114 13.86 -6.69 2.59
N GLY A 115 13.80 -8.02 2.49
CA GLY A 115 13.95 -8.91 3.65
C GLY A 115 12.63 -9.15 4.40
N GLU A 116 12.63 -10.12 5.30
CA GLU A 116 11.43 -10.58 6.00
C GLU A 116 11.18 -9.87 7.35
N GLU A 117 12.16 -9.12 7.85
CA GLU A 117 12.18 -8.62 9.23
C GLU A 117 10.99 -7.70 9.52
N LEU A 118 10.71 -6.76 8.63
CA LEU A 118 9.58 -5.83 8.78
C LEU A 118 8.23 -6.54 8.61
N ALA A 119 8.15 -7.57 7.76
CA ALA A 119 6.93 -8.37 7.62
C ALA A 119 6.67 -9.20 8.89
N ILE A 120 7.71 -9.80 9.47
CA ILE A 120 7.63 -10.52 10.74
C ILE A 120 7.23 -9.57 11.87
N GLU A 121 7.82 -8.38 11.93
CA GLU A 121 7.47 -7.37 12.93
C GLU A 121 6.01 -6.95 12.82
N TRP A 122 5.53 -6.71 11.60
CA TRP A 122 4.14 -6.41 11.32
C TRP A 122 3.20 -7.51 11.83
N TYR A 123 3.44 -8.78 11.48
CA TYR A 123 2.62 -9.88 11.95
C TYR A 123 2.69 -10.05 13.47
N ARG A 124 3.88 -9.91 14.08
CA ARG A 124 4.04 -9.98 15.54
C ARG A 124 3.20 -8.90 16.23
N LYS A 125 3.33 -7.64 15.81
CA LYS A 125 2.56 -6.53 16.40
C LYS A 125 1.06 -6.73 16.17
N SER A 126 0.68 -7.23 14.99
CA SER A 126 -0.71 -7.54 14.68
C SER A 126 -1.29 -8.59 15.62
N LEU A 127 -0.60 -9.72 15.82
CA LEU A 127 -1.04 -10.76 16.74
C LEU A 127 -1.13 -10.26 18.19
N LEU A 128 -0.13 -9.50 18.66
CA LEU A 128 -0.15 -8.93 20.01
C LEU A 128 -1.36 -8.00 20.23
N SER A 129 -1.71 -7.16 19.25
CA SER A 129 -2.88 -6.28 19.35
C SER A 129 -4.22 -7.03 19.39
N ILE A 130 -4.28 -8.26 18.89
CA ILE A 130 -5.48 -9.13 18.96
C ILE A 130 -5.57 -9.81 20.33
N PHE A 131 -4.46 -10.36 20.82
CA PHE A 131 -4.45 -11.26 21.97
C PHE A 131 -4.15 -10.60 23.32
N CYS A 132 -3.58 -9.39 23.34
CA CYS A 132 -3.19 -8.68 24.56
C CYS A 132 -4.10 -7.48 24.90
N LYS A 133 -5.39 -7.55 24.53
CA LYS A 133 -6.40 -6.58 24.95
C LYS A 133 -6.74 -6.68 26.42
#